data_AF-A0A4Y2DAB2-F1
#
_entry.id   AF-A0A4Y2DAB2-F1
#
_cell.length_a   1.000
_cell.length_b   1.000
_cell.length_c   1.000
_cell.angle_alpha   90.00
_cell.angle_beta   90.00
_cell.angle_gamma   90.00
#
_symmetry.space_group_name_H-M   'P 1'
#
loop_
_entity.id
_entity.type
_entity.pdbx_description
1 polymer ?
#
loop_
_entity_poly.entity_id
_entity_poly.type
_entity_poly.pdbx_seq_one_letter_code
_entity_poly.pdbx_strand_id
1 'polypeptide(L)'
;MDNRFVVPYNPYLLLKYNAHINVEICTSLCAVKYIYKHIYKGFDCANMVLPTGQVQYNEIANYIDARYVSASEAMWRLLGSHMHDRSHAVMRLSVHLPNQKRVTFKDGHEEEALEAARSRQTMLESWFQLNQS
;
A
#
# COMPACT_ATOMS: atom_id res chain seq x y z
N MET A 1 -14.00 -14.34 32.86
CA MET A 1 -13.08 -14.35 31.69
C MET A 1 -11.67 -14.31 32.24
N ASP A 2 -10.83 -15.26 31.86
CA ASP A 2 -9.42 -15.27 32.30
C ASP A 2 -8.55 -14.55 31.27
N ASN A 3 -7.53 -13.83 31.73
CA ASN A 3 -6.60 -13.07 30.89
C ASN A 3 -5.37 -13.91 30.51
N ARG A 4 -5.48 -15.26 30.52
CA ARG A 4 -4.30 -16.14 30.35
C ARG A 4 -3.73 -16.10 28.93
N PHE A 5 -4.52 -15.67 27.96
CA PHE A 5 -4.12 -15.49 26.56
C PHE A 5 -3.78 -14.03 26.21
N VAL A 6 -3.83 -13.12 27.19
CA VAL A 6 -3.53 -11.71 26.98
C VAL A 6 -2.05 -11.49 27.26
N VAL A 7 -1.35 -10.92 26.27
CA VAL A 7 0.06 -10.54 26.41
C VAL A 7 0.23 -9.62 27.63
N PRO A 8 1.24 -9.84 28.50
CA PRO A 8 1.45 -9.00 29.68
C PRO A 8 1.54 -7.52 29.28
N TYR A 9 0.73 -6.67 29.91
CA TYR A 9 0.71 -5.24 29.62
C TYR A 9 1.33 -4.44 30.77
N ASN A 10 1.81 -3.24 30.45
CA ASN A 10 2.33 -2.31 31.45
C ASN A 10 1.20 -1.40 31.96
N PRO A 11 0.80 -1.48 33.25
CA PRO A 11 -0.30 -0.69 33.80
C PRO A 11 -0.08 0.83 33.69
N TYR A 12 1.16 1.30 33.82
CA TYR A 12 1.48 2.72 33.69
C TYR A 12 1.21 3.23 32.27
N LEU A 13 1.66 2.48 31.26
CA LEU A 13 1.45 2.87 29.85
C LEU A 13 -0.03 2.79 29.46
N LEU A 14 -0.73 1.77 29.93
CA LEU A 14 -2.17 1.61 29.69
C LEU A 14 -2.95 2.79 30.27
N LEU A 15 -2.68 3.19 31.51
CA LEU A 15 -3.35 4.31 32.14
C LEU A 15 -3.01 5.66 31.48
N LYS A 16 -1.75 5.84 31.08
CA LYS A 16 -1.26 7.09 30.49
C LYS A 16 -1.83 7.36 29.08
N TYR A 17 -1.95 6.31 28.26
CA TYR A 17 -2.34 6.44 26.84
C TYR A 17 -3.71 5.86 26.53
N ASN A 18 -4.41 5.30 27.51
CA ASN A 18 -5.71 4.62 27.35
C ASN A 18 -5.69 3.58 26.20
N ALA A 19 -4.56 2.86 26.08
CA ALA A 19 -4.32 1.92 24.99
C ALA A 19 -3.52 0.71 25.49
N HIS A 20 -3.78 -0.47 24.92
CA HIS A 20 -3.02 -1.69 25.24
C HIS A 20 -1.68 -1.69 24.50
N ILE A 21 -0.60 -1.37 25.23
CA ILE A 21 0.76 -1.24 24.68
C ILE A 21 1.59 -2.46 25.07
N ASN A 22 2.10 -3.18 24.07
CA ASN A 22 3.08 -4.25 24.25
C ASN A 22 4.50 -3.68 24.17
N VAL A 23 5.38 -4.04 25.09
CA VAL A 23 6.78 -3.59 25.13
C VAL A 23 7.70 -4.80 25.09
N GLU A 24 8.51 -4.89 24.03
CA GLU A 24 9.44 -6.00 23.82
C GLU A 24 10.88 -5.47 23.69
N ILE A 25 11.82 -6.09 24.40
CA ILE A 25 13.25 -5.77 24.27
C ILE A 25 13.85 -6.68 23.20
N CYS A 26 14.18 -6.10 22.05
CA CYS A 26 14.77 -6.83 20.93
C CYS A 26 16.30 -6.72 20.95
N THR A 27 16.98 -7.80 21.36
CA THR A 27 18.47 -7.87 21.35
C THR A 27 19.03 -8.59 20.12
N SER A 28 18.21 -9.35 19.39
CA SER A 28 18.65 -10.15 18.25
C SER A 28 18.42 -9.46 16.90
N LEU A 29 19.37 -9.63 15.97
CA LEU A 29 19.20 -9.20 14.57
C LEU A 29 17.97 -9.82 13.90
N CYS A 30 17.56 -11.03 14.32
CA CYS A 30 16.32 -11.65 13.83
C CYS A 30 15.07 -10.85 14.26
N ALA A 31 15.09 -10.31 15.47
CA ALA A 31 14.00 -9.48 15.99
C ALA A 31 13.97 -8.11 15.29
N VAL A 32 15.13 -7.52 15.01
CA VAL A 32 15.24 -6.30 14.19
C VAL A 32 14.68 -6.55 12.78
N LYS A 33 15.10 -7.64 12.12
CA LYS A 33 14.56 -8.03 10.81
C LYS A 33 13.05 -8.25 10.85
N TYR A 34 12.53 -8.85 11.93
CA TYR A 34 11.11 -9.06 12.13
C TYR A 34 10.34 -7.74 12.26
N ILE A 35 10.84 -6.79 13.04
CA ILE A 35 10.27 -5.44 13.17
C ILE A 35 10.28 -4.73 11.81
N TYR A 36 11.44 -4.71 11.13
CA TYR A 36 11.56 -4.10 9.81
C TYR A 36 10.58 -4.75 8.81
N LYS A 37 10.47 -6.07 8.80
CA LYS A 37 9.49 -6.76 7.95
C LYS A 37 8.07 -6.28 8.22
N HIS A 38 7.68 -6.03 9.48
CA HIS A 38 6.33 -5.56 9.82
C HIS A 38 6.11 -4.08 9.49
N ILE A 39 7.11 -3.22 9.70
CA ILE A 39 7.07 -1.81 9.31
C ILE A 39 6.92 -1.68 7.78
N TYR A 40 7.63 -2.51 7.02
CA TYR A 40 7.69 -2.43 5.56
C TYR A 40 6.82 -3.48 4.84
N LYS A 41 5.98 -4.23 5.56
CA LYS A 41 5.10 -5.27 4.98
C LYS A 41 4.11 -4.71 3.95
N GLY A 42 3.89 -3.40 3.99
CA GLY A 42 2.87 -2.70 3.23
C GLY A 42 1.88 -2.08 4.19
N PHE A 43 1.09 -1.14 3.67
CA PHE A 43 0.10 -0.44 4.47
C PHE A 43 -1.14 -1.31 4.57
N ASP A 44 -1.59 -1.58 5.80
CA ASP A 44 -2.94 -2.05 6.01
C ASP A 44 -3.87 -0.88 5.68
N CYS A 45 -4.51 -0.96 4.51
CA CYS A 45 -5.62 -0.09 4.14
C CYS A 45 -6.89 -0.67 4.77
N ALA A 46 -7.55 0.13 5.60
CA ALA A 46 -8.82 -0.21 6.21
C ALA A 46 -9.91 0.68 5.61
N ASN A 47 -10.92 0.05 5.02
CA ASN A 47 -12.14 0.73 4.62
C ASN A 47 -13.08 0.77 5.84
N MET A 48 -13.34 1.96 6.35
CA MET A 48 -14.26 2.17 7.47
C MET A 48 -15.60 2.67 6.93
N VAL A 49 -16.69 1.99 7.31
CA VAL A 49 -18.06 2.43 7.02
C VAL A 49 -18.50 3.38 8.13
N LEU A 50 -18.90 4.59 7.77
CA LEU A 50 -19.54 5.52 8.71
C LEU A 50 -21.06 5.22 8.75
N PRO A 51 -21.63 4.72 9.86
CA PRO A 51 -23.06 4.51 9.97
C PRO A 51 -23.74 5.85 10.24
N THR A 52 -23.80 6.72 9.24
CA THR A 52 -24.67 7.90 9.31
C THR A 52 -26.07 7.40 8.96
N GLY A 53 -27.04 7.55 9.87
CA GLY A 53 -28.43 7.09 9.71
C GLY A 53 -29.22 7.82 8.61
N GLN A 54 -28.60 8.12 7.48
CA GLN A 54 -29.19 8.82 6.35
C GLN A 54 -29.74 7.80 5.34
N VAL A 55 -31.02 7.99 4.99
CA VAL A 55 -31.79 7.24 3.98
C VAL A 55 -31.29 7.50 2.55
N GLN A 56 -30.28 8.36 2.38
CA GLN A 56 -29.68 8.72 1.10
C GLN A 56 -28.34 7.99 0.94
N TYR A 57 -28.30 7.00 0.05
CA TYR A 57 -27.13 6.16 -0.21
C TYR A 57 -26.07 6.95 -1.01
N ASN A 58 -25.14 7.59 -0.33
CA ASN A 58 -23.98 8.25 -0.96
C ASN A 58 -22.71 7.44 -0.67
N GLU A 59 -22.26 6.64 -1.64
CA GLU A 59 -21.08 5.78 -1.51
C GLU A 59 -19.82 6.57 -1.11
N ILE A 60 -19.60 7.76 -1.67
CA ILE A 60 -18.38 8.54 -1.38
C ILE A 60 -18.37 9.06 0.07
N ALA A 61 -19.54 9.40 0.63
CA ALA A 61 -19.65 9.87 2.00
C ALA A 61 -19.57 8.75 3.04
N ASN A 62 -19.84 7.51 2.63
CA ASN A 62 -20.01 6.37 3.54
C ASN A 62 -18.73 5.57 3.80
N TYR A 63 -17.69 5.73 2.96
CA TYR A 63 -16.45 4.98 3.08
C TYR A 63 -15.25 5.91 3.29
N ILE A 64 -14.50 5.67 4.36
CA ILE A 64 -13.16 6.25 4.55
C ILE A 64 -12.13 5.19 4.21
N ASP A 65 -11.31 5.46 3.21
CA ASP A 65 -10.07 4.71 2.97
C ASP A 65 -9.00 5.24 3.92
N ALA A 66 -8.73 4.49 4.98
CA ALA A 66 -7.75 4.85 6.00
C ALA A 66 -6.49 3.99 5.85
N ARG A 67 -5.32 4.62 5.95
CA ARG A 67 -4.03 3.95 5.91
C ARG A 67 -3.39 3.97 7.29
N TYR A 68 -2.93 2.82 7.77
CA TYR A 68 -2.06 2.80 8.95
C TYR A 68 -0.74 3.55 8.69
N VAL A 69 -0.37 4.44 9.61
CA VAL A 69 0.91 5.15 9.63
C VAL A 69 1.60 4.80 10.95
N SER A 70 2.82 4.27 10.86
CA SER A 70 3.59 3.89 12.06
C SER A 70 3.95 5.12 12.91
N ALA A 71 4.16 4.94 14.22
CA ALA A 71 4.49 6.05 15.12
C ALA A 71 5.76 6.81 14.71
N SER A 72 6.78 6.10 14.21
CA SER A 72 8.00 6.72 13.68
C SER A 72 7.72 7.51 12.40
N GLU A 73 6.95 6.97 11.46
CA GLU A 73 6.55 7.68 10.23
C GLU A 73 5.69 8.92 10.54
N ALA A 74 4.76 8.81 11.50
CA ALA A 74 3.93 9.93 11.93
C ALA A 74 4.78 11.05 12.54
N MET A 75 5.73 10.72 13.43
CA MET A 75 6.68 11.68 13.98
C MET A 75 7.51 12.33 12.88
N TRP A 76 8.02 11.55 11.92
CA TRP A 76 8.83 12.05 10.80
C TRP A 76 8.06 13.03 9.93
N ARG A 77 6.78 12.74 9.66
CA ARG A 77 5.86 13.64 8.94
C ARG A 77 5.54 14.90 9.73
N LEU A 78 5.26 14.79 11.02
CA LEU A 78 4.98 15.93 11.91
C LEU A 78 6.17 16.88 12.01
N LEU A 79 7.39 16.33 12.01
CA LEU A 79 8.63 17.10 11.99
C LEU A 79 8.98 17.67 10.61
N GLY A 80 8.11 17.51 9.60
CA GLY A 80 8.33 18.01 8.23
C GLY A 80 9.55 17.41 7.53
N SER A 81 10.04 16.26 8.01
CA SER A 81 11.25 15.64 7.47
C SER A 81 10.92 14.93 6.16
N HIS A 82 11.80 15.06 5.16
CA HIS A 82 11.66 14.34 3.89
C HIS A 82 11.66 12.84 4.17
N MET A 83 10.53 12.17 3.88
CA MET A 83 10.42 10.72 4.05
C MET A 83 11.22 9.98 2.99
N HIS A 84 11.25 10.51 1.77
CA HIS A 84 11.89 9.91 0.61
C HIS A 84 12.43 10.99 -0.32
N ASP A 85 13.70 10.92 -0.69
CA ASP A 85 14.22 11.65 -1.86
C ASP A 85 13.85 10.89 -3.12
N ARG A 86 12.58 10.99 -3.53
CA ARG A 86 12.16 10.53 -4.85
C ARG A 86 12.30 11.68 -5.82
N SER A 87 13.41 11.70 -6.55
CA SER A 87 13.63 12.67 -7.63
C SER A 87 12.72 12.43 -8.85
N HIS A 88 12.21 11.21 -9.03
CA HIS A 88 11.41 10.81 -10.19
C HIS A 88 10.24 9.92 -9.78
N ALA A 89 9.13 10.02 -10.52
CA ALA A 89 7.99 9.13 -10.35
C ALA A 89 8.38 7.71 -10.77
N VAL A 90 8.17 6.73 -9.89
CA VAL A 90 8.36 5.32 -10.21
C VAL A 90 7.12 4.82 -10.93
N MET A 91 7.25 4.49 -12.22
CA MET A 91 6.18 3.92 -13.02
C MET A 91 6.39 2.42 -13.21
N ARG A 92 5.34 1.62 -12.90
CA ARG A 92 5.37 0.18 -13.14
C ARG A 92 5.01 -0.10 -14.59
N LEU A 93 5.96 -0.63 -15.36
CA LEU A 93 5.73 -1.07 -16.74
C LEU A 93 4.99 -2.41 -16.75
N SER A 94 4.08 -2.59 -17.71
CA SER A 94 3.39 -3.86 -17.93
C SER A 94 4.33 -4.82 -18.65
N VAL A 95 4.85 -5.82 -17.95
CA VAL A 95 5.77 -6.82 -18.50
C VAL A 95 5.01 -7.81 -19.39
N HIS A 96 5.51 -8.03 -20.60
CA HIS A 96 5.00 -9.04 -21.53
C HIS A 96 6.13 -9.54 -22.44
N LEU A 97 5.94 -10.73 -23.02
CA LEU A 97 6.84 -11.26 -24.05
C LEU A 97 6.62 -10.53 -25.39
N PRO A 98 7.56 -10.66 -26.35
CA PRO A 98 7.36 -10.15 -27.71
C PRO A 98 6.05 -10.68 -28.30
N ASN A 99 5.24 -9.79 -28.85
CA ASN A 99 3.92 -10.07 -29.43
C ASN A 99 2.86 -10.66 -28.46
N GLN A 100 3.12 -10.69 -27.15
CA GLN A 100 2.15 -11.13 -26.12
C GLN A 100 1.60 -9.96 -25.30
N LYS A 101 1.39 -8.82 -25.96
CA LYS A 101 0.81 -7.62 -25.34
C LYS A 101 -0.64 -7.88 -24.98
N ARG A 102 -1.08 -7.40 -23.81
CA ARG A 102 -2.49 -7.43 -23.44
C ARG A 102 -3.24 -6.36 -24.24
N VAL A 103 -4.29 -6.77 -24.95
CA VAL A 103 -5.18 -5.89 -25.71
C VAL A 103 -6.58 -6.00 -25.13
N THR A 104 -7.23 -4.87 -24.90
CA THR A 104 -8.64 -4.80 -24.50
C THR A 104 -9.46 -4.35 -25.70
N PHE A 105 -10.49 -5.11 -26.05
CA PHE A 105 -11.38 -4.83 -27.17
C PHE A 105 -12.84 -4.88 -26.72
N LYS A 106 -13.73 -4.28 -27.52
CA LYS A 106 -15.18 -4.45 -27.39
C LYS A 106 -15.60 -5.61 -28.27
N ASP A 107 -16.63 -6.34 -27.83
CA ASP A 107 -17.19 -7.45 -28.60
C ASP A 107 -17.60 -6.96 -30.00
N GLY A 108 -17.16 -7.68 -31.04
CA GLY A 108 -17.30 -7.29 -32.46
C GLY A 108 -16.23 -6.36 -33.04
N HIS A 109 -15.26 -5.85 -32.25
CA HIS A 109 -14.15 -5.00 -32.72
C HIS A 109 -12.77 -5.63 -32.49
N GLU A 110 -12.67 -6.96 -32.57
CA GLU A 110 -11.45 -7.71 -32.29
C GLU A 110 -10.31 -7.40 -33.26
N GLU A 111 -10.60 -7.38 -34.57
CA GLU A 111 -9.59 -7.15 -35.61
C GLU A 111 -9.01 -5.73 -35.55
N GLU A 112 -9.88 -4.72 -35.39
CA GLU A 112 -9.48 -3.32 -35.28
C GLU A 112 -8.58 -3.09 -34.05
N ALA A 113 -8.93 -3.71 -32.92
CA ALA A 113 -8.13 -3.62 -31.70
C ALA A 113 -6.77 -4.32 -31.85
N LEU A 114 -6.72 -5.43 -32.60
CA LEU A 114 -5.47 -6.14 -32.88
C LEU A 114 -4.54 -5.32 -33.79
N GLU A 115 -5.08 -4.69 -34.84
CA GLU A 115 -4.32 -3.80 -35.71
C GLU A 115 -3.78 -2.58 -34.95
N ALA A 116 -4.60 -1.95 -34.12
CA ALA A 116 -4.18 -0.85 -33.25
C ALA A 116 -3.10 -1.26 -32.25
N ALA A 117 -3.16 -2.48 -31.71
CA ALA A 117 -2.15 -2.99 -30.78
C ALA A 117 -0.82 -3.36 -31.47
N ARG A 118 -0.86 -3.73 -32.75
CA ARG A 118 0.34 -3.98 -33.57
C ARG A 118 1.05 -2.68 -33.91
N SER A 119 0.31 -1.63 -34.23
CA SER A 119 0.89 -0.31 -34.55
C SER A 119 1.38 0.44 -33.31
N ARG A 120 0.75 0.22 -32.14
CA ARG A 120 1.11 0.89 -30.89
C ARG A 120 2.28 0.21 -30.17
N GLN A 121 3.31 0.98 -29.88
CA GLN A 121 4.37 0.56 -28.96
C GLN A 121 3.91 0.71 -27.50
N THR A 122 4.28 -0.27 -26.67
CA THR A 122 4.09 -0.19 -25.23
C THR A 122 5.24 0.59 -24.58
N MET A 123 5.01 1.15 -23.39
CA MET A 123 6.11 1.80 -22.65
C MET A 123 7.27 0.85 -22.35
N LEU A 124 7.01 -0.46 -22.23
CA LEU A 124 8.07 -1.46 -22.05
C LEU A 124 8.96 -1.58 -23.29
N GLU A 125 8.37 -1.62 -24.48
CA GLU A 125 9.11 -1.70 -25.74
C GLU A 125 9.88 -0.41 -26.02
N SER A 126 9.27 0.75 -25.81
CA SER A 126 9.97 2.03 -25.93
C SER A 126 11.11 2.14 -24.93
N TRP A 127 10.94 1.60 -23.71
CA TRP A 127 12.02 1.52 -22.72
C TRP A 127 13.16 0.62 -23.21
N PHE A 128 12.88 -0.55 -23.79
CA PHE A 128 13.94 -1.39 -24.37
C PHE A 128 14.66 -0.69 -25.52
N GLN A 129 13.95 0.00 -26.42
CA GLN A 129 14.56 0.76 -27.52
C GLN A 129 15.48 1.87 -27.02
N LEU A 130 15.05 2.63 -26.01
CA LEU A 130 15.86 3.70 -25.40
C LEU A 130 17.14 3.19 -24.74
N ASN A 131 17.15 1.92 -24.31
CA ASN A 131 18.29 1.29 -23.64
C ASN A 131 19.06 0.31 -24.55
N GLN A 132 18.84 0.38 -25.86
CA GLN A 132 19.72 -0.31 -26.82
C GLN A 132 21.01 0.50 -26.93
N SER A 133 22.08 -0.03 -26.31
CA SER A 133 23.46 0.46 -26.43
C SER A 133 24.14 -0.05 -27.70
#